data_AF-A0A853C4L8-F1
#
_entry.id   AF-A0A853C4L8-F1
#
_cell.length_a   1.000
_cell.length_b   1.000
_cell.length_c   1.000
_cell.angle_alpha   90.00
_cell.angle_beta   90.00
_cell.angle_gamma   90.00
#
_symmetry.space_group_name_H-M   'P 1'
#
loop_
_entity.id
_entity.type
_entity.pdbx_description
1 polymer ?
#
loop_
_entity_poly.entity_id
_entity_poly.type
_entity_poly.pdbx_seq_one_letter_code
_entity_poly.pdbx_strand_id
1 'polypeptide(L)'
;MKTLTIIVLIATPLLAFAGGLVGHLLLRRGAKELDRWRKREETMRLLRWAVELATDPEPARAQAGITVLGALLDSELLDAVDVELVATVAGAIALGVTGPPPLGPPPSGPPPSGP
;
A
#
# COMPACT_ATOMS: atom_id res chain seq x y z
N MET A 1 -46.65 -25.01 26.71
CA MET A 1 -45.33 -25.67 26.55
C MET A 1 -45.05 -26.10 25.12
N LYS A 2 -45.94 -26.82 24.41
CA LYS A 2 -45.72 -27.27 23.01
C LYS A 2 -45.40 -26.17 21.99
N THR A 3 -46.06 -25.02 22.06
CA THR A 3 -45.84 -23.88 21.15
C THR A 3 -44.45 -23.25 21.29
N LEU A 4 -43.96 -23.13 22.52
CA LEU A 4 -42.61 -22.62 22.81
C LEU A 4 -41.53 -23.54 22.19
N THR A 5 -41.72 -24.86 22.29
CA THR A 5 -40.78 -25.85 21.72
C THR A 5 -40.72 -25.74 20.20
N ILE A 6 -41.86 -25.57 19.52
CA ILE A 6 -41.91 -25.41 18.06
C ILE A 6 -41.19 -24.11 17.64
N ILE A 7 -41.42 -23.02 18.36
CA ILE A 7 -40.75 -21.74 18.09
C ILE A 7 -39.24 -21.89 18.24
N VAL A 8 -38.75 -22.50 19.32
CA VAL A 8 -37.31 -22.71 19.54
C VAL A 8 -36.70 -23.62 18.47
N LEU A 9 -37.41 -24.66 18.04
CA LEU A 9 -36.92 -25.63 17.06
C LEU A 9 -36.75 -25.01 15.66
N ILE A 10 -37.58 -24.02 15.32
CA ILE A 10 -37.51 -23.28 14.05
C ILE A 10 -36.58 -22.07 14.15
N ALA A 11 -36.63 -21.34 15.26
CA ALA A 11 -35.84 -20.12 15.46
C ALA A 11 -34.34 -20.42 15.54
N THR A 12 -33.94 -21.50 16.22
CA THR A 12 -32.53 -21.88 16.39
C THR A 12 -31.79 -22.09 15.07
N PRO A 13 -32.25 -22.96 14.13
CA PRO A 13 -31.57 -23.14 12.86
C PRO A 13 -31.61 -21.89 11.97
N LEU A 14 -32.68 -21.10 12.03
CA LEU A 14 -32.76 -19.83 11.29
C LEU A 14 -31.74 -18.81 11.81
N LEU A 15 -31.61 -18.65 13.14
CA LEU A 15 -30.59 -17.79 13.74
C LEU A 15 -29.18 -18.29 13.45
N ALA A 16 -28.95 -19.60 13.53
CA ALA A 16 -27.65 -20.20 13.20
C ALA A 16 -27.28 -19.94 11.74
N PHE A 17 -28.23 -20.10 10.81
CA PHE A 17 -28.04 -19.81 9.39
C PHE A 17 -27.77 -18.32 9.16
N ALA A 18 -28.55 -17.43 9.77
CA ALA A 18 -28.34 -15.99 9.68
C ALA A 18 -26.96 -15.57 10.23
N GLY A 19 -26.56 -16.13 11.38
CA GLY A 19 -25.24 -15.92 11.96
C GLY A 19 -24.10 -16.39 11.04
N GLY A 20 -24.26 -17.57 10.43
CA GLY A 20 -23.31 -18.09 9.45
C GLY A 20 -23.18 -17.20 8.20
N LEU A 21 -24.31 -16.69 7.69
CA LEU A 21 -24.31 -15.79 6.53
C LEU A 21 -23.60 -14.47 6.83
N VAL A 22 -23.89 -13.86 7.99
CA VAL A 22 -23.21 -12.63 8.44
C VAL A 22 -21.72 -12.88 8.64
N GLY A 23 -21.36 -13.99 9.29
CA GLY A 23 -19.96 -14.38 9.49
C GLY A 23 -19.22 -14.49 8.15
N HIS A 24 -19.78 -15.20 7.18
CA HIS A 24 -19.18 -15.36 5.85
C HIS A 24 -18.96 -14.03 5.13
N LEU A 25 -19.91 -13.10 5.23
CA LEU A 25 -19.77 -11.77 4.63
C LEU A 25 -18.65 -10.95 5.28
N LEU A 26 -18.53 -11.02 6.61
CA LEU A 26 -17.45 -10.36 7.35
C LEU A 26 -16.09 -10.95 6.98
N LEU A 27 -15.96 -12.27 6.90
CA LEU A 27 -14.71 -12.93 6.48
C LEU A 27 -14.31 -12.52 5.06
N ARG A 28 -15.27 -12.47 4.12
CA ARG A 28 -14.99 -12.03 2.74
C ARG A 28 -14.48 -10.60 2.69
N ARG A 29 -15.02 -9.72 3.53
CA ARG A 29 -14.58 -8.33 3.62
C ARG A 29 -13.18 -8.23 4.22
N GLY A 30 -12.93 -8.93 5.32
CA GLY A 30 -11.61 -9.00 5.95
C GLY A 30 -10.54 -9.57 5.01
N ALA A 31 -10.86 -10.61 4.24
CA ALA A 31 -9.94 -11.18 3.26
C ALA A 31 -9.54 -10.16 2.17
N LYS A 32 -10.48 -9.33 1.69
CA LYS A 32 -10.19 -8.26 0.73
C LYS A 32 -9.35 -7.12 1.33
N GLU A 33 -9.57 -6.80 2.59
CA GLU A 33 -8.77 -5.79 3.31
C GLU A 33 -7.33 -6.29 3.54
N LEU A 34 -7.17 -7.55 3.94
CA LEU A 34 -5.86 -8.19 4.10
C LEU A 34 -5.10 -8.30 2.78
N ASP A 35 -5.78 -8.65 1.68
CA ASP A 35 -5.15 -8.73 0.37
C ASP A 35 -4.63 -7.37 -0.09
N ARG A 36 -5.43 -6.31 0.07
CA ARG A 36 -5.00 -4.93 -0.21
C ARG A 36 -3.80 -4.52 0.65
N TRP A 37 -3.86 -4.79 1.95
CA TRP A 37 -2.76 -4.47 2.86
C TRP A 37 -1.48 -5.21 2.48
N ARG A 38 -1.57 -6.50 2.13
CA ARG A 38 -0.44 -7.30 1.65
C ARG A 38 0.15 -6.73 0.36
N LYS A 39 -0.68 -6.39 -0.62
CA LYS A 39 -0.22 -5.79 -1.89
C LYS A 39 0.54 -4.50 -1.64
N ARG A 40 0.05 -3.63 -0.75
CA ARG A 40 0.75 -2.39 -0.38
C ARG A 40 2.11 -2.65 0.25
N GLU A 41 2.21 -3.59 1.16
CA GLU A 41 3.48 -3.94 1.81
C GLU A 41 4.49 -4.47 0.78
N GLU A 42 4.05 -5.32 -0.14
CA GLU A 42 4.90 -5.85 -1.20
C GLU A 42 5.34 -4.76 -2.20
N THR A 43 4.43 -3.85 -2.56
CA THR A 43 4.73 -2.69 -3.40
C THR A 43 5.77 -1.79 -2.76
N MET A 44 5.65 -1.47 -1.47
CA MET A 44 6.64 -0.65 -0.75
C MET A 44 7.99 -1.33 -0.62
N ARG A 45 7.99 -2.66 -0.45
CA ARG A 45 9.23 -3.47 -0.42
C ARG A 45 9.93 -3.45 -1.77
N LEU A 46 9.20 -3.68 -2.86
CA LEU A 46 9.74 -3.62 -4.22
C LEU A 46 10.19 -2.21 -4.58
N LEU A 47 9.42 -1.18 -4.21
CA LEU A 47 9.80 0.21 -4.40
C LEU A 47 11.13 0.52 -3.72
N ARG A 48 11.27 0.18 -2.42
CA ARG A 48 12.51 0.40 -1.68
C ARG A 48 13.70 -0.30 -2.36
N TRP A 49 13.54 -1.58 -2.68
CA TRP A 49 14.59 -2.37 -3.34
C TRP A 49 14.96 -1.80 -4.71
N ALA A 50 13.96 -1.38 -5.50
CA ALA A 50 14.18 -0.81 -6.83
C ALA A 50 14.89 0.56 -6.75
N VAL A 51 14.56 1.39 -5.76
CA VAL A 51 15.25 2.65 -5.47
C VAL A 51 16.70 2.39 -5.07
N GLU A 52 16.94 1.48 -4.11
CA GLU A 52 18.29 1.08 -3.69
C GLU A 52 19.12 0.64 -4.89
N LEU A 53 18.54 -0.21 -5.73
CA LEU A 53 19.18 -0.74 -6.93
C LEU A 53 19.42 0.34 -7.99
N ALA A 54 18.49 1.27 -8.19
CA ALA A 54 18.61 2.38 -9.15
C ALA A 54 19.70 3.39 -8.75
N THR A 55 20.02 3.46 -7.46
CA THR A 55 21.09 4.30 -6.92
C THR A 55 22.43 3.58 -6.75
N ASP A 56 22.51 2.30 -7.13
CA ASP A 56 23.75 1.53 -7.04
C ASP A 56 24.81 2.10 -8.00
N PRO A 57 26.09 2.22 -7.56
CA PRO A 57 27.16 2.74 -8.41
C PRO A 57 27.48 1.85 -9.62
N GLU A 58 27.12 0.56 -9.60
CA GLU A 58 27.28 -0.34 -10.73
C GLU A 58 26.21 -0.05 -11.80
N PRO A 59 26.59 0.40 -13.02
CA PRO A 59 25.63 0.86 -14.03
C PRO A 59 24.62 -0.21 -14.44
N ALA A 60 25.04 -1.49 -14.49
CA ALA A 60 24.12 -2.58 -14.81
C ALA A 60 23.03 -2.76 -13.74
N ARG A 61 23.37 -2.51 -12.47
CA ARG A 61 22.43 -2.56 -11.35
C ARG A 61 21.51 -1.34 -11.35
N ALA A 62 22.07 -0.13 -11.49
CA ALA A 62 21.27 1.09 -11.62
C ALA A 62 20.18 0.94 -12.71
N GLN A 63 20.56 0.44 -13.88
CA GLN A 63 19.62 0.21 -14.99
C GLN A 63 18.54 -0.82 -14.65
N ALA A 64 18.89 -1.89 -13.93
CA ALA A 64 17.94 -2.88 -13.46
C ALA A 64 16.92 -2.26 -12.48
N GLY A 65 17.37 -1.40 -11.56
CA GLY A 65 16.48 -0.67 -10.65
C GLY A 65 15.49 0.24 -11.37
N ILE A 66 15.95 1.01 -12.36
CA ILE A 66 15.08 1.86 -13.21
C ILE A 66 14.06 1.01 -13.97
N THR A 67 14.48 -0.15 -14.50
CA THR A 67 13.59 -1.06 -15.23
C THR A 67 12.50 -1.62 -14.31
N VAL A 68 12.87 -1.99 -13.08
CA VAL A 68 11.92 -2.48 -12.07
C VAL A 68 10.93 -1.38 -11.67
N LEU A 69 11.38 -0.13 -11.50
CA LEU A 69 10.50 1.01 -11.22
C LEU A 69 9.47 1.22 -12.34
N GLY A 70 9.91 1.15 -13.59
CA GLY A 70 9.02 1.22 -14.76
C GLY A 70 7.99 0.08 -14.76
N ALA A 71 8.44 -1.16 -14.52
CA ALA A 71 7.56 -2.32 -14.47
C ALA A 71 6.56 -2.27 -13.29
N LEU A 72 6.94 -1.65 -12.16
CA LEU A 72 6.07 -1.52 -10.99
C LEU A 72 4.85 -0.63 -11.29
N LEU A 73 5.02 0.41 -12.12
CA LEU A 73 3.94 1.32 -12.53
C LEU A 73 2.84 0.62 -13.34
N ASP A 74 3.20 -0.43 -14.10
CA ASP A 74 2.26 -1.22 -14.89
C ASP A 74 1.76 -2.48 -14.15
N SER A 75 2.17 -2.68 -12.89
CA SER A 75 1.88 -3.91 -12.15
C SER A 75 0.53 -3.89 -11.43
N GLU A 76 -0.14 -5.05 -11.37
CA GLU A 76 -1.40 -5.24 -10.61
C GLU A 76 -1.22 -5.18 -9.07
N LEU A 77 0.03 -5.09 -8.60
CA LEU A 77 0.36 -4.89 -7.19
C LEU A 77 0.16 -3.43 -6.77
N LEU A 78 0.25 -2.50 -7.72
CA LEU A 78 0.15 -1.08 -7.47
C LEU A 78 -1.32 -0.68 -7.29
N ASP A 79 -1.66 -0.32 -6.05
CA ASP A 79 -2.99 0.22 -5.73
C ASP A 79 -3.08 1.66 -6.26
N ALA A 80 -4.27 2.09 -6.68
CA ALA A 80 -4.50 3.41 -7.29
C ALA A 80 -4.04 4.57 -6.40
N VAL A 81 -4.06 4.36 -5.08
CA VAL A 81 -3.60 5.32 -4.07
C VAL A 81 -2.09 5.54 -4.09
N ASP A 82 -1.32 4.51 -4.45
CA ASP A 82 0.14 4.52 -4.37
C ASP A 82 0.80 4.85 -5.72
N VAL A 83 0.02 4.93 -6.80
CA VAL A 83 0.50 5.25 -8.16
C VAL A 83 1.25 6.58 -8.20
N GLU A 84 0.68 7.64 -7.63
CA GLU A 84 1.29 8.97 -7.65
C GLU A 84 2.62 9.00 -6.89
N LEU A 85 2.71 8.27 -5.77
CA LEU A 85 3.94 8.12 -5.01
C LEU A 85 5.03 7.44 -5.85
N VAL A 86 4.73 6.27 -6.43
CA VAL A 86 5.70 5.51 -7.23
C VAL A 86 6.12 6.29 -8.48
N ALA A 87 5.18 6.95 -9.15
CA ALA A 87 5.46 7.77 -10.33
C ALA A 87 6.37 8.95 -10.00
N THR A 88 6.14 9.61 -8.86
CA THR A 88 6.99 10.72 -8.40
C THR A 88 8.41 10.24 -8.10
N VAL A 89 8.56 9.10 -7.42
CA VAL A 89 9.88 8.52 -7.12
C VAL A 89 10.62 8.10 -8.39
N ALA A 90 9.93 7.42 -9.31
CA ALA A 90 10.50 7.01 -10.59
C ALA A 90 10.93 8.23 -11.42
N GLY A 91 10.12 9.28 -11.44
CA GLY A 91 10.43 10.55 -12.10
C GLY A 91 11.67 11.24 -11.51
N ALA A 92 11.78 11.29 -10.18
CA ALA A 92 12.94 11.88 -9.51
C ALA A 92 14.26 11.14 -9.86
N ILE A 93 14.21 9.80 -9.88
CA ILE A 93 15.36 8.97 -10.24
C ILE A 93 15.73 9.14 -11.72
N ALA A 94 14.74 9.17 -12.63
CA ALA A 94 14.99 9.37 -14.06
C ALA A 94 15.60 10.74 -14.37
N LEU A 95 15.27 11.76 -13.58
CA LEU A 95 15.85 13.10 -13.68
C LEU A 95 17.23 13.21 -13.00
N GLY A 96 17.72 12.14 -12.35
CA GLY A 96 18.99 12.16 -11.60
C GLY A 96 18.95 12.99 -10.32
N VAL A 97 17.75 13.31 -9.81
CA VAL A 97 17.58 14.03 -8.54
C VAL A 97 17.69 13.03 -7.39
N THR A 98 18.91 12.80 -6.91
CA THR A 98 19.22 11.88 -5.81
C THR A 98 19.44 12.58 -4.46
N GLY A 99 19.12 13.88 -4.35
CA GLY A 99 19.20 14.68 -3.13
C GLY A 99 17.85 15.21 -2.66
N PRO A 100 17.75 15.80 -1.44
CA PRO A 100 16.52 16.45 -0.98
C PRO A 100 16.05 17.48 -2.02
N PRO A 101 14.73 17.72 -2.15
CA PRO A 101 14.21 18.73 -3.07
C PRO A 101 14.98 20.03 -2.84
N PRO A 102 15.24 20.85 -3.87
CA PRO A 102 15.87 22.15 -3.67
C PRO A 102 15.05 22.87 -2.61
N LEU A 103 15.59 22.94 -1.39
CA LEU A 103 15.12 23.86 -0.39
C LEU A 103 15.15 25.19 -1.13
N GLY A 104 14.01 25.88 -1.18
CA GLY A 104 13.95 27.22 -1.75
C GLY A 104 15.10 28.07 -1.22
N PRO A 105 15.43 29.18 -1.88
CA PRO A 105 16.59 30.00 -1.52
C PRO A 105 16.65 30.18 0.00
N PRO A 106 17.83 30.01 0.62
CA PRO A 106 17.96 30.10 2.07
C PRO A 106 17.30 31.39 2.54
N PRO A 107 16.57 31.38 3.68
CA PRO A 107 15.95 32.59 4.18
C PRO A 107 17.02 33.69 4.22
N SER A 108 16.77 34.80 3.53
CA SER A 108 17.74 35.88 3.33
C SER A 108 17.99 36.69 4.60
N GLY A 109 17.71 36.12 5.76
CA GLY A 109 17.78 36.75 7.06
C GLY A 109 18.81 36.06 7.95
N PRO A 110 19.41 36.80 8.90
CA PRO A 110 20.25 36.21 9.92
C PRO A 110 19.44 35.16 10.72
N PRO A 111 20.10 34.10 11.25
CA PRO A 111 19.43 33.13 12.10
C PRO A 111 18.73 33.85 13.26
N PRO A 112 17.54 33.39 13.69
CA PRO A 112 16.87 34.00 14.84
C PRO A 112 17.79 33.86 16.06
N SER A 113 18.16 35.00 16.63
CA SER A 113 18.80 35.08 17.95
C SER A 113 17.82 34.51 18.96
N GLY A 114 18.05 33.26 19.39
CA GLY A 114 17.30 32.65 20.48
C GLY A 114 17.58 33.36 21.81
N PRO A 115 16.67 33.22 22.80
CA PRO A 115 16.86 33.73 24.16
C PRO A 115 17.97 32.98 24.92
#